data_AF-A0A123T6K9-F1
#
_entry.id   AF-A0A123T6K9-F1
#
_cell.length_a   1.000
_cell.length_b   1.000
_cell.length_c   1.000
_cell.angle_alpha   90.00
_cell.angle_beta   90.00
_cell.angle_gamma   90.00
#
_symmetry.space_group_name_H-M   'P 1'
#
loop_
_entity.id
_entity.type
_entity.pdbx_description
1 polymer ?
#
loop_
_entity_poly.entity_id
_entity_poly.type
_entity_poly.pdbx_seq_one_letter_code
_entity_poly.pdbx_strand_id
1 'polypeptide(L)'
;MPKTSFKNYEKITRSTTNLETTLAEYREHEAWSDYLYQNLGPSAAVSFAIGSDIISDFINEDLSALSEKPKGTHIGELGTSFISSLLPEQFLMEYDYQFMYLLSKTVNLMKLKARTGTELIAHTVLEELCLYLIMEESTIIMESIAEQLSEEELDEFIYPNTWAFDLFDDMDVYTFLYSDFYLDAQNPYHFSHWLDKQFYTS
;
A
#
# COMPACT_ATOMS: atom_id res chain seq x y z
N MET A 1 37.62 -49.56 1.55
CA MET A 1 37.24 -48.14 1.32
C MET A 1 35.72 -48.05 1.33
N PRO A 2 35.11 -47.19 2.16
CA PRO A 2 33.67 -47.15 2.34
C PRO A 2 32.97 -46.42 1.17
N LYS A 3 31.81 -46.94 0.77
CA LYS A 3 30.88 -46.29 -0.14
C LYS A 3 30.13 -45.21 0.63
N THR A 4 30.43 -43.94 0.37
CA THR A 4 29.67 -42.83 0.95
C THR A 4 28.41 -42.63 0.10
N SER A 5 27.26 -42.87 0.72
CA SER A 5 25.93 -42.65 0.17
C SER A 5 25.65 -41.15 0.01
N PHE A 6 25.52 -40.67 -1.22
CA PHE A 6 24.91 -39.38 -1.53
C PHE A 6 23.39 -39.48 -1.37
N LYS A 7 22.90 -39.31 -0.14
CA LYS A 7 21.52 -38.90 0.14
C LYS A 7 21.55 -38.15 1.45
N ASN A 8 21.43 -36.83 1.38
CA ASN A 8 20.86 -35.94 2.40
C ASN A 8 21.19 -34.48 2.02
N TYR A 9 20.53 -33.98 0.98
CA TYR A 9 20.38 -32.54 0.74
C TYR A 9 18.95 -32.24 0.30
N GLU A 10 17.97 -32.78 1.02
CA GLU A 10 16.57 -32.36 0.91
C GLU A 10 15.94 -32.43 2.28
N LYS A 11 16.13 -31.36 3.07
CA LYS A 11 15.19 -30.91 4.10
C LYS A 11 15.69 -29.59 4.67
N ILE A 12 15.62 -28.54 3.85
CA ILE A 12 15.21 -27.25 4.40
C ILE A 12 13.70 -27.41 4.54
N THR A 13 13.24 -27.60 5.77
CA THR A 13 11.83 -27.56 6.10
C THR A 13 11.31 -26.18 5.71
N ARG A 14 10.66 -26.07 4.54
CA ARG A 14 9.69 -24.99 4.28
C ARG A 14 8.73 -25.02 5.47
N SER A 15 8.72 -23.95 6.28
CA SER A 15 7.55 -23.68 7.11
C SER A 15 6.38 -23.66 6.15
N THR A 16 5.51 -24.65 6.22
CA THR A 16 4.33 -24.73 5.37
C THR A 16 3.32 -23.82 6.04
N THR A 17 3.48 -22.51 5.86
CA THR A 17 2.49 -21.54 6.32
C THR A 17 1.28 -21.75 5.42
N ASN A 18 0.21 -22.29 5.99
CA ASN A 18 -1.07 -22.46 5.30
C ASN A 18 -1.90 -21.17 5.44
N LEU A 19 -2.96 -21.02 4.65
CA LEU A 19 -3.76 -19.80 4.64
C LEU A 19 -4.28 -19.44 6.04
N GLU A 20 -4.78 -20.42 6.79
CA GLU A 20 -5.29 -20.20 8.15
C GLU A 20 -4.24 -19.58 9.08
N THR A 21 -2.98 -20.04 9.01
CA THR A 21 -1.89 -19.51 9.82
C THR A 21 -1.56 -18.08 9.44
N THR A 22 -1.48 -17.78 8.13
CA THR A 22 -1.27 -16.41 7.63
C THR A 22 -2.38 -15.48 8.10
N LEU A 23 -3.65 -15.89 7.98
CA LEU A 23 -4.78 -15.07 8.41
C LEU A 23 -4.80 -14.87 9.92
N ALA A 24 -4.44 -15.89 10.71
CA ALA A 24 -4.35 -15.77 12.16
C ALA A 24 -3.28 -14.75 12.57
N GLU A 25 -2.15 -14.71 11.88
CA GLU A 25 -1.08 -13.72 12.12
C GLU A 25 -1.56 -12.29 11.80
N TYR A 26 -2.10 -12.06 10.61
CA TYR A 26 -2.51 -10.71 10.19
C TYR A 26 -3.75 -10.19 10.91
N ARG A 27 -4.63 -11.05 11.46
CA ARG A 27 -5.76 -10.61 12.29
C ARG A 27 -5.33 -9.87 13.56
N GLU A 28 -4.14 -10.17 14.08
CA GLU A 28 -3.57 -9.47 15.23
C GLU A 28 -2.84 -8.17 14.83
N HIS A 29 -2.74 -7.88 13.54
CA HIS A 29 -2.07 -6.68 13.02
C HIS A 29 -2.85 -5.42 13.37
N GLU A 30 -2.16 -4.34 13.74
CA GLU A 30 -2.81 -3.10 14.18
C GLU A 30 -3.63 -2.39 13.09
N ALA A 31 -3.33 -2.70 11.82
CA ALA A 31 -4.03 -2.21 10.64
C ALA A 31 -5.00 -3.24 10.03
N TRP A 32 -5.26 -4.37 10.70
CA TRP A 32 -6.25 -5.33 10.22
C TRP A 32 -7.61 -4.65 10.01
N SER A 33 -8.23 -4.92 8.86
CA SER A 33 -9.52 -4.37 8.49
C SER A 33 -10.54 -5.48 8.31
N ASP A 34 -11.44 -5.63 9.29
CA ASP A 34 -12.59 -6.53 9.14
C ASP A 34 -13.50 -6.09 7.99
N TYR A 35 -13.56 -4.78 7.70
CA TYR A 35 -14.30 -4.26 6.56
C TYR A 35 -13.75 -4.79 5.24
N LEU A 36 -12.45 -4.68 4.99
CA LEU A 36 -11.85 -5.20 3.76
C LEU A 36 -12.00 -6.72 3.69
N TYR A 37 -11.76 -7.42 4.80
CA TYR A 37 -11.90 -8.88 4.86
C TYR A 37 -13.31 -9.33 4.44
N GLN A 38 -14.36 -8.68 4.96
CA GLN A 38 -15.73 -9.07 4.70
C GLN A 38 -16.25 -8.66 3.32
N ASN A 39 -15.79 -7.53 2.77
CA ASN A 39 -16.32 -6.97 1.55
C ASN A 39 -15.47 -7.29 0.30
N LEU A 40 -14.16 -7.39 0.45
CA LEU A 40 -13.20 -7.58 -0.65
C LEU A 40 -12.34 -8.85 -0.49
N GLY A 41 -12.38 -9.50 0.68
CA GLY A 41 -11.75 -10.79 0.91
C GLY A 41 -10.44 -10.73 1.71
N PRO A 42 -9.87 -11.91 2.02
CA PRO A 42 -8.67 -12.04 2.84
C PRO A 42 -7.44 -11.35 2.25
N SER A 43 -7.20 -11.44 0.94
CA SER A 43 -6.07 -10.77 0.30
C SER A 43 -6.08 -9.26 0.52
N ALA A 44 -7.24 -8.60 0.40
CA ALA A 44 -7.37 -7.17 0.58
C ALA A 44 -7.01 -6.73 2.01
N ALA A 45 -7.46 -7.49 3.02
CA ALA A 45 -7.15 -7.19 4.41
C ALA A 45 -5.67 -7.40 4.73
N VAL A 46 -5.05 -8.47 4.22
CA VAL A 46 -3.62 -8.75 4.39
C VAL A 46 -2.77 -7.73 3.64
N SER A 47 -3.12 -7.42 2.38
CA SER A 47 -2.46 -6.41 1.56
C SER A 47 -2.47 -5.04 2.23
N PHE A 48 -3.63 -4.60 2.74
CA PHE A 48 -3.73 -3.33 3.44
C PHE A 48 -2.83 -3.28 4.68
N ALA A 49 -2.81 -4.35 5.49
CA ALA A 49 -1.95 -4.44 6.66
C ALA A 49 -0.46 -4.26 6.29
N ILE A 50 0.02 -5.07 5.34
CA ILE A 50 1.41 -5.05 4.85
C ILE A 50 1.77 -3.68 4.27
N GLY A 51 1.00 -3.22 3.29
CA GLY A 51 1.31 -2.01 2.55
C GLY A 51 1.26 -0.77 3.42
N SER A 52 0.37 -0.73 4.42
CA SER A 52 0.26 0.41 5.33
C SER A 52 1.50 0.61 6.20
N ASP A 53 2.18 -0.48 6.57
CA ASP A 53 3.43 -0.41 7.31
C ASP A 53 4.59 0.02 6.40
N ILE A 54 4.72 -0.57 5.21
CA ILE A 54 5.74 -0.18 4.21
C ILE A 54 5.64 1.32 3.89
N ILE A 55 4.45 1.80 3.54
CA ILE A 55 4.23 3.20 3.22
C ILE A 55 4.47 4.09 4.43
N SER A 56 4.07 3.68 5.63
CA SER A 56 4.35 4.44 6.85
C SER A 56 5.86 4.61 7.07
N ASP A 57 6.65 3.55 6.89
CA ASP A 57 8.10 3.58 7.04
C ASP A 57 8.75 4.49 6.01
N PHE A 58 8.37 4.38 4.73
CA PHE A 58 8.89 5.24 3.67
C PHE A 58 8.61 6.73 3.92
N ILE A 59 7.38 7.06 4.34
CA ILE A 59 7.01 8.43 4.68
C ILE A 59 7.81 8.94 5.88
N ASN A 60 7.99 8.11 6.91
CA ASN A 60 8.67 8.52 8.14
C ASN A 60 10.17 8.76 7.90
N GLU A 61 10.82 7.94 7.08
CA GLU A 61 12.22 8.16 6.66
C GLU A 61 12.38 9.48 5.89
N ASP A 62 11.50 9.73 4.91
CA ASP A 62 11.54 10.96 4.12
C ASP A 62 11.20 12.20 4.97
N LEU A 63 10.26 12.09 5.90
CA LEU A 63 9.96 13.15 6.89
C LEU A 63 11.16 13.45 7.79
N SER A 64 11.85 12.40 8.26
CA SER A 64 13.06 12.53 9.07
C SER A 64 14.13 13.30 8.29
N ALA A 65 14.39 12.89 7.05
CA ALA A 65 15.37 13.52 6.16
C ALA A 65 15.01 14.99 5.84
N LEU A 66 13.74 15.29 5.57
CA LEU A 66 13.27 16.65 5.31
C LEU A 66 13.35 17.55 6.56
N SER A 67 13.19 16.99 7.76
CA SER A 67 13.25 17.76 9.01
C SER A 67 14.62 18.43 9.26
N GLU A 68 15.68 17.89 8.65
CA GLU A 68 17.04 18.42 8.73
C GLU A 68 17.35 19.46 7.62
N LYS A 69 16.39 19.74 6.74
CA LYS A 69 16.56 20.62 5.58
C LYS A 69 15.92 22.00 5.79
N PRO A 70 16.34 23.01 5.01
CA PRO A 70 15.64 24.29 4.98
C PRO A 70 14.16 24.14 4.60
N LYS A 71 13.32 25.04 5.11
CA LYS A 71 11.92 25.12 4.71
C LYS A 71 11.81 25.32 3.19
N GLY A 72 10.94 24.53 2.55
CA GLY A 72 10.71 24.56 1.10
C GLY A 72 11.49 23.49 0.33
N THR A 73 12.34 22.71 1.01
CA THR A 73 12.93 21.51 0.40
C THR A 73 11.85 20.44 0.17
N HIS A 74 11.92 19.77 -0.99
CA HIS A 74 11.03 18.66 -1.36
C HIS A 74 11.79 17.33 -1.49
N ILE A 75 11.08 16.20 -1.54
CA ILE A 75 11.70 14.86 -1.51
C ILE A 75 12.66 14.60 -2.69
N GLY A 76 12.44 15.26 -3.83
CA GLY A 76 13.33 15.16 -5.00
C GLY A 76 14.71 15.78 -4.80
N GLU A 77 14.92 16.55 -3.73
CA GLU A 77 16.22 17.13 -3.35
C GLU A 77 16.94 16.31 -2.26
N LEU A 78 16.31 15.25 -1.75
CA LEU A 78 16.94 14.35 -0.80
C LEU A 78 18.02 13.49 -1.48
N GLY A 79 19.05 13.10 -0.73
CA GLY A 79 20.08 12.20 -1.25
C GLY A 79 19.53 10.81 -1.57
N THR A 80 18.55 10.37 -0.77
CA THR A 80 17.74 9.17 -0.96
C THR A 80 16.33 9.51 -0.48
N SER A 81 15.32 9.17 -1.28
CA SER A 81 13.91 9.19 -0.86
C SER A 81 13.30 7.83 -1.15
N PHE A 82 12.58 7.28 -0.18
CA PHE A 82 11.97 5.95 -0.28
C PHE A 82 10.64 5.99 -1.02
N ILE A 83 9.90 7.10 -0.95
CA ILE A 83 8.58 7.22 -1.59
C ILE A 83 8.59 7.97 -2.92
N SER A 84 9.68 8.68 -3.25
CA SER A 84 9.73 9.55 -4.44
C SER A 84 9.42 8.83 -5.76
N SER A 85 9.87 7.58 -5.92
CA SER A 85 9.59 6.77 -7.11
C SER A 85 8.17 6.22 -7.16
N LEU A 86 7.44 6.31 -6.04
CA LEU A 86 6.07 5.81 -5.92
C LEU A 86 5.05 6.91 -6.15
N LEU A 87 5.39 8.15 -5.83
CA LEU A 87 4.51 9.29 -6.05
C LEU A 87 4.50 9.73 -7.53
N PRO A 88 3.40 10.34 -8.00
CA PRO A 88 3.31 10.85 -9.37
C PRO A 88 4.42 11.85 -9.70
N GLU A 89 5.21 11.58 -10.75
CA GLU A 89 6.41 12.37 -11.06
C GLU A 89 6.11 13.84 -11.37
N GLN A 90 4.96 14.11 -12.01
CA GLN A 90 4.58 15.46 -12.44
C GLN A 90 4.61 16.50 -11.29
N PHE A 91 4.30 16.08 -10.06
CA PHE A 91 4.20 16.97 -8.90
C PHE A 91 5.39 16.83 -7.93
N LEU A 92 6.53 16.29 -8.38
CA LEU A 92 7.71 16.03 -7.53
C LEU A 92 8.15 17.22 -6.67
N MET A 93 7.99 18.45 -7.18
CA MET A 93 8.37 19.68 -6.47
C MET A 93 7.38 20.10 -5.38
N GLU A 94 6.17 19.54 -5.38
CA GLU A 94 5.12 19.84 -4.39
C GLU A 94 5.23 18.94 -3.14
N TYR A 95 6.04 17.88 -3.20
CA TYR A 95 6.21 16.91 -2.12
C TYR A 95 7.21 17.40 -1.07
N ASP A 96 6.85 18.49 -0.38
CA ASP A 96 7.61 19.07 0.72
C ASP A 96 7.27 18.41 2.08
N TYR A 97 7.89 18.90 3.16
CA TYR A 97 7.61 18.40 4.52
C TYR A 97 6.12 18.48 4.88
N GLN A 98 5.42 19.54 4.47
CA GLN A 98 4.01 19.71 4.80
C GLN A 98 3.16 18.68 4.07
N PHE A 99 3.42 18.45 2.78
CA PHE A 99 2.75 17.39 2.03
C PHE A 99 3.02 16.01 2.62
N MET A 100 4.29 15.67 2.88
CA MET A 100 4.65 14.36 3.46
C MET A 100 4.02 14.15 4.83
N TYR A 101 3.91 15.20 5.64
CA TYR A 101 3.24 15.13 6.94
C TYR A 101 1.74 14.88 6.76
N LEU A 102 1.12 15.50 5.77
CA LEU A 102 -0.28 15.29 5.44
C LEU A 102 -0.53 13.85 4.99
N LEU A 103 0.29 13.31 4.08
CA LEU A 103 0.23 11.93 3.64
C LEU A 103 0.38 10.95 4.81
N SER A 104 1.33 11.21 5.73
CA SER A 104 1.46 10.43 6.98
C SER A 104 0.17 10.42 7.81
N LYS A 105 -0.52 11.55 7.93
CA LYS A 105 -1.79 11.63 8.66
C LYS A 105 -2.93 10.93 7.93
N THR A 106 -2.96 10.96 6.60
CA THR A 106 -3.92 10.20 5.80
C THR A 106 -3.75 8.70 6.02
N VAL A 107 -2.53 8.16 5.93
CA VAL A 107 -2.24 6.74 6.20
C VAL A 107 -2.67 6.34 7.61
N ASN A 108 -2.31 7.13 8.62
CA ASN A 108 -2.70 6.88 10.00
C ASN A 108 -4.22 6.90 10.21
N LEU A 109 -4.93 7.78 9.50
CA LEU A 109 -6.39 7.82 9.53
C LEU A 109 -6.99 6.54 8.91
N MET A 110 -6.44 6.06 7.80
CA MET A 110 -6.88 4.81 7.19
C MET A 110 -6.61 3.60 8.10
N LYS A 111 -5.42 3.50 8.71
CA LYS A 111 -5.10 2.47 9.71
C LYS A 111 -6.08 2.52 10.89
N LEU A 112 -6.42 3.73 11.36
CA LEU A 112 -7.40 3.90 12.43
C LEU A 112 -8.80 3.41 12.02
N LYS A 113 -9.28 3.79 10.81
CA LYS A 113 -10.57 3.35 10.28
C LYS A 113 -10.62 1.82 10.18
N ALA A 114 -9.59 1.21 9.59
CA ALA A 114 -9.45 -0.24 9.47
C ALA A 114 -9.57 -0.93 10.84
N ARG A 115 -8.77 -0.51 11.82
CA ARG A 115 -8.76 -1.08 13.17
C ARG A 115 -10.10 -0.97 13.89
N THR A 116 -10.84 0.12 13.66
CA THR A 116 -12.15 0.31 14.31
C THR A 116 -13.30 -0.35 13.55
N GLY A 117 -13.02 -1.06 12.45
CA GLY A 117 -14.04 -1.64 11.57
C GLY A 117 -14.88 -0.60 10.85
N THR A 118 -14.38 0.64 10.76
CA THR A 118 -15.05 1.71 10.03
C THR A 118 -14.86 1.47 8.54
N GLU A 119 -15.88 1.82 7.76
CA GLU A 119 -15.82 1.81 6.31
C GLU A 119 -14.61 2.59 5.78
N LEU A 120 -13.84 1.94 4.89
CA LEU A 120 -12.76 2.58 4.16
C LEU A 120 -13.35 3.18 2.89
N ILE A 121 -13.56 4.48 2.88
CA ILE A 121 -13.97 5.26 1.70
C ILE A 121 -12.94 6.38 1.51
N ALA A 122 -12.54 6.58 0.25
CA ALA A 122 -11.77 7.74 -0.19
C ALA A 122 -12.72 8.84 -0.68
N HIS A 123 -12.57 10.05 -0.13
CA HIS A 123 -13.32 11.24 -0.50
C HIS A 123 -12.48 12.27 -1.24
N THR A 124 -11.15 12.13 -1.22
CA THR A 124 -10.20 13.01 -1.91
C THR A 124 -9.18 12.20 -2.70
N VAL A 125 -8.53 12.81 -3.69
CA VAL A 125 -7.47 12.14 -4.47
C VAL A 125 -6.30 11.71 -3.58
N LEU A 126 -5.97 12.47 -2.53
CA LEU A 126 -4.95 12.05 -1.55
C LEU A 126 -5.34 10.73 -0.85
N GLU A 127 -6.62 10.52 -0.55
CA GLU A 127 -7.11 9.29 0.07
C GLU A 127 -7.07 8.11 -0.91
N GLU A 128 -7.46 8.30 -2.17
CA GLU A 128 -7.32 7.28 -3.22
C GLU A 128 -5.86 6.91 -3.46
N LEU A 129 -4.99 7.92 -3.62
CA LEU A 129 -3.55 7.74 -3.80
C LEU A 129 -2.94 6.97 -2.63
N CYS A 130 -3.32 7.30 -1.40
CA CYS A 130 -2.87 6.59 -0.22
C CYS A 130 -3.22 5.10 -0.27
N LEU A 131 -4.46 4.76 -0.63
CA LEU A 131 -4.92 3.38 -0.69
C LEU A 131 -4.32 2.62 -1.88
N TYR A 132 -4.14 3.28 -3.02
CA TYR A 132 -3.40 2.75 -4.17
C TYR A 132 -1.96 2.42 -3.80
N LEU A 133 -1.23 3.33 -3.16
CA LEU A 133 0.16 3.10 -2.73
C LEU A 133 0.27 1.94 -1.73
N ILE A 134 -0.67 1.83 -0.80
CA ILE A 134 -0.74 0.72 0.16
C ILE A 134 -0.96 -0.61 -0.59
N MET A 135 -1.90 -0.65 -1.53
CA MET A 135 -2.15 -1.85 -2.33
C MET A 135 -0.89 -2.22 -3.13
N GLU A 136 -0.33 -1.29 -3.90
CA GLU A 136 0.77 -1.52 -4.81
C GLU A 136 2.02 -2.03 -4.08
N GLU A 137 2.43 -1.35 -3.00
CA GLU A 137 3.66 -1.71 -2.27
C GLU A 137 3.55 -3.05 -1.51
N SER A 138 2.34 -3.53 -1.26
CA SER A 138 2.15 -4.85 -0.66
C SER A 138 2.40 -6.00 -1.66
N THR A 139 2.37 -5.74 -2.97
CA THR A 139 2.26 -6.77 -4.02
C THR A 139 3.39 -7.79 -3.96
N ILE A 140 4.65 -7.38 -3.77
CA ILE A 140 5.78 -8.31 -3.71
C ILE A 140 5.64 -9.33 -2.57
N ILE A 141 5.16 -8.88 -1.40
CA ILE A 141 4.96 -9.76 -0.25
C ILE A 141 3.71 -10.62 -0.46
N MET A 142 2.66 -10.06 -1.06
CA MET A 142 1.45 -10.79 -1.43
C MET A 142 1.73 -11.92 -2.41
N GLU A 143 2.58 -11.70 -3.43
CA GLU A 143 3.04 -12.72 -4.36
C GLU A 143 3.80 -13.85 -3.64
N SER A 144 4.70 -13.49 -2.72
CA SER A 144 5.43 -14.47 -1.90
C SER A 144 4.51 -15.30 -0.99
N ILE A 145 3.46 -14.71 -0.45
CA ILE A 145 2.42 -15.43 0.30
C ILE A 145 1.67 -16.38 -0.65
N ALA A 146 1.21 -15.89 -1.79
CA ALA A 146 0.46 -16.67 -2.77
C ALA A 146 1.25 -17.89 -3.30
N GLU A 147 2.56 -17.75 -3.53
CA GLU A 147 3.45 -18.85 -3.94
C GLU A 147 3.55 -20.00 -2.92
N GLN A 148 3.19 -19.75 -1.65
CA GLN A 148 3.24 -20.74 -0.58
C GLN A 148 1.90 -21.48 -0.38
N LEU A 149 0.81 -20.96 -0.95
CA LEU A 149 -0.52 -21.52 -0.82
C LEU A 149 -0.74 -22.70 -1.80
N SER A 150 -1.58 -23.65 -1.41
CA SER A 150 -2.13 -24.63 -2.35
C SER A 150 -3.15 -23.97 -3.30
N GLU A 151 -3.52 -24.66 -4.39
CA GLU A 151 -4.54 -24.14 -5.34
C GLU A 151 -5.88 -23.86 -4.64
N GLU A 152 -6.31 -24.74 -3.73
CA GLU A 152 -7.56 -24.57 -2.95
C GLU A 152 -7.50 -23.34 -2.03
N GLU A 153 -6.35 -23.11 -1.39
CA GLU A 153 -6.12 -21.95 -0.53
C GLU A 153 -5.96 -20.65 -1.32
N LEU A 154 -5.38 -20.70 -2.52
CA LEU A 154 -5.24 -19.53 -3.38
C LEU A 154 -6.61 -19.04 -3.88
N ASP A 155 -7.50 -19.98 -4.23
CA ASP A 155 -8.89 -19.68 -4.56
C ASP A 155 -9.63 -19.03 -3.38
N GLU A 156 -9.36 -19.47 -2.14
CA GLU A 156 -9.91 -18.86 -0.92
C GLU A 156 -9.27 -17.49 -0.60
N PHE A 157 -7.99 -17.30 -0.91
CA PHE A 157 -7.27 -16.06 -0.61
C PHE A 157 -7.76 -14.88 -1.46
N ILE A 158 -8.40 -15.13 -2.61
CA ILE A 158 -8.92 -14.13 -3.56
C ILE A 158 -7.80 -13.23 -4.10
N TYR A 159 -6.97 -13.75 -5.01
CA TYR A 159 -5.90 -13.02 -5.71
C TYR A 159 -6.25 -12.90 -7.20
N PRO A 160 -6.05 -11.76 -7.91
CA PRO A 160 -4.98 -10.76 -7.81
C PRO A 160 -5.22 -9.55 -6.87
N ASN A 161 -4.12 -8.85 -6.52
CA ASN A 161 -4.11 -7.70 -5.61
C ASN A 161 -4.58 -6.39 -6.27
N THR A 162 -5.88 -6.25 -6.53
CA THR A 162 -6.49 -5.07 -7.18
C THR A 162 -7.55 -4.37 -6.32
N TRP A 163 -7.60 -4.69 -5.02
CA TRP A 163 -8.71 -4.33 -4.13
C TRP A 163 -8.97 -2.83 -4.00
N ALA A 164 -7.96 -1.98 -4.19
CA ALA A 164 -8.15 -0.53 -4.10
C ALA A 164 -9.06 -0.02 -5.24
N PHE A 165 -8.93 -0.56 -6.45
CA PHE A 165 -9.80 -0.20 -7.56
C PHE A 165 -11.23 -0.69 -7.36
N ASP A 166 -11.41 -1.88 -6.76
CA ASP A 166 -12.73 -2.37 -6.38
C ASP A 166 -13.41 -1.47 -5.33
N LEU A 167 -12.62 -0.79 -4.48
CA LEU A 167 -13.11 0.19 -3.51
C LEU A 167 -13.55 1.50 -4.17
N PHE A 168 -12.85 1.93 -5.22
CA PHE A 168 -13.13 3.19 -5.94
C PHE A 168 -14.20 3.02 -7.03
N ASP A 169 -14.50 1.79 -7.44
CA ASP A 169 -15.34 1.48 -8.62
C ASP A 169 -14.79 2.08 -9.93
N ASP A 170 -13.48 2.39 -9.96
CA ASP A 170 -12.74 2.90 -11.10
C ASP A 170 -11.22 2.63 -10.97
N MET A 171 -10.45 3.12 -11.95
CA MET A 171 -8.98 3.12 -11.93
C MET A 171 -8.44 4.53 -12.19
N ASP A 172 -9.21 5.56 -11.83
CA ASP A 172 -8.94 6.94 -12.23
C ASP A 172 -7.65 7.45 -11.56
N VAL A 173 -7.40 7.09 -10.30
CA VAL A 173 -6.13 7.43 -9.62
C VAL A 173 -4.90 6.92 -10.40
N TYR A 174 -4.93 5.69 -10.91
CA TYR A 174 -3.85 5.14 -11.72
C TYR A 174 -3.80 5.84 -13.08
N THR A 175 -4.95 5.92 -13.75
CA THR A 175 -5.08 6.44 -15.10
C THR A 175 -4.61 7.89 -15.19
N PHE A 176 -5.02 8.76 -14.27
CA PHE A 176 -4.68 10.18 -14.30
C PHE A 176 -3.28 10.46 -13.75
N LEU A 177 -2.84 9.77 -12.68
CA LEU A 177 -1.59 10.14 -12.02
C LEU A 177 -0.34 9.42 -12.57
N TYR A 178 -0.51 8.27 -13.23
CA TYR A 178 0.62 7.41 -13.65
C TYR A 178 0.68 7.15 -15.16
N SER A 179 -0.27 7.66 -15.95
CA SER A 179 -0.19 7.59 -17.41
C SER A 179 0.66 8.72 -17.99
N ASP A 180 1.14 8.53 -19.23
CA ASP A 180 1.99 9.47 -19.95
C ASP A 180 1.21 10.65 -20.56
N PHE A 181 0.55 11.46 -19.72
CA PHE A 181 -0.03 12.73 -20.11
C PHE A 181 0.04 13.79 -19.01
N TYR A 182 0.10 15.05 -19.43
CA TYR A 182 0.19 16.19 -18.52
C TYR A 182 -1.19 16.57 -17.96
N LEU A 183 -1.31 16.65 -16.64
CA LEU A 183 -2.49 17.17 -15.94
C LEU A 183 -2.39 18.69 -15.79
N ASP A 184 -3.33 19.43 -16.36
CA ASP A 184 -3.45 20.86 -16.06
C ASP A 184 -4.28 21.11 -14.78
N ALA A 185 -4.27 22.35 -14.29
CA ALA A 185 -4.99 22.76 -13.09
C ALA A 185 -6.52 22.76 -13.23
N GLN A 186 -7.09 22.33 -14.37
CA GLN A 186 -8.54 22.13 -14.54
C GLN A 186 -8.90 20.66 -14.32
N ASN A 187 -7.92 19.75 -14.34
CA ASN A 187 -8.15 18.34 -14.09
C ASN A 187 -8.37 18.07 -12.58
N PRO A 188 -9.42 17.32 -12.20
CA PRO A 188 -9.70 16.97 -10.79
C PRO A 188 -8.53 16.28 -10.06
N TYR A 189 -7.68 15.54 -10.78
CA TYR A 189 -6.50 14.84 -10.26
C TYR A 189 -5.23 15.69 -10.22
N HIS A 190 -5.28 16.96 -10.63
CA HIS A 190 -4.14 17.87 -10.46
C HIS A 190 -3.86 18.10 -8.96
N PHE A 191 -2.58 18.21 -8.57
CA PHE A 191 -2.16 18.32 -7.16
C PHE A 191 -2.91 19.37 -6.34
N SER A 192 -3.27 20.50 -6.96
CA SER A 192 -4.04 21.57 -6.30
C SER A 192 -5.39 21.13 -5.76
N HIS A 193 -5.90 19.99 -6.20
CA HIS A 193 -7.21 19.45 -5.85
C HIS A 193 -7.15 18.23 -4.92
N TRP A 194 -5.95 17.77 -4.54
CA TRP A 194 -5.82 16.49 -3.83
C TRP A 194 -6.50 16.42 -2.45
N LEU A 195 -6.81 17.58 -1.87
CA LEU A 195 -7.50 17.72 -0.58
C LEU A 195 -8.97 18.10 -0.73
N ASP A 196 -9.41 18.40 -1.94
CA ASP A 196 -10.81 18.71 -2.20
C ASP A 196 -11.63 17.44 -2.01
N LYS A 197 -12.76 17.57 -1.29
CA LYS A 197 -13.73 16.48 -1.19
C LYS A 197 -14.53 16.42 -2.48
N GLN A 198 -14.24 15.42 -3.31
CA GLN A 198 -14.81 15.27 -4.64
C GLN A 198 -15.57 13.95 -4.78
N PHE A 199 -15.22 12.93 -4.00
CA PHE A 199 -15.78 11.59 -4.10
C PHE A 199 -16.73 11.26 -2.95
N TYR A 200 -17.81 10.53 -3.27
CA TYR A 200 -18.80 10.03 -2.30
C TYR A 200 -19.27 11.08 -1.27
N THR A 201 -19.59 12.28 -1.75
CA THR A 201 -20.01 13.44 -0.95
C THR A 201 -21.54 13.51 -0.82
N SER A 202 -22.15 12.53 -0.14
CA SER A 202 -23.59 12.53 0.18
C SER A 202 -23.89 13.10 1.56
#